data_AF-A0A7J2LL09-F1
#
_entry.id   AF-A0A7J2LL09-F1
#
_cell.length_a   1.000
_cell.length_b   1.000
_cell.length_c   1.000
_cell.angle_alpha   90.00
_cell.angle_beta   90.00
_cell.angle_gamma   90.00
#
_symmetry.space_group_name_H-M   'P 1'
#
loop_
_entity.id
_entity.type
_entity.pdbx_description
1 polymer ?
#
loop_
_entity_poly.entity_id
_entity_poly.type
_entity_poly.pdbx_seq_one_letter_code
_entity_poly.pdbx_strand_id
1 'polypeptide(L)'
;MDEKAKYELRKFIDELSKYKGRHTELVSVYVPAGYDLNKIISHLQQEQSTAMNIKSAATRKNVIAALERMIQHLKVIGRTPPNGLAVFSGNVAEREGEQDIKVWSIEPPEPLKIRIYRCDKRFILEPLEDMLEVKETYGLIVMDRRDAHIALLKGKAIIPLVKTHSEVPGKFKAGGQCLAPDTLVQLSDGR
;
A
#
# COMPACT_ATOMS: atom_id res chain seq x y z
N MET A 1 2.99 -15.15 3.48
CA MET A 1 3.87 -14.63 2.43
C MET A 1 4.68 -15.81 1.94
N ASP A 2 4.70 -16.03 0.63
CA ASP A 2 5.55 -17.04 0.02
C ASP A 2 7.03 -16.67 0.29
N GLU A 3 7.82 -17.58 0.84
CA GLU A 3 9.23 -17.31 1.17
C GLU A 3 10.05 -16.93 -0.06
N LYS A 4 9.67 -17.44 -1.24
CA LYS A 4 10.32 -17.10 -2.51
C LYS A 4 10.09 -15.64 -2.87
N ALA A 5 8.84 -15.17 -2.80
CA ALA A 5 8.50 -13.78 -3.11
C ALA A 5 9.20 -12.78 -2.17
N LYS A 6 9.35 -13.14 -0.88
CA LYS A 6 10.15 -12.34 0.07
C LYS A 6 11.62 -12.27 -0.33
N TYR A 7 12.20 -13.39 -0.73
CA TYR A 7 13.59 -13.46 -1.14
C TYR A 7 13.85 -12.65 -2.42
N GLU A 8 12.96 -12.76 -3.40
CA GLU A 8 13.03 -11.97 -4.65
C GLU A 8 12.90 -10.47 -4.37
N LEU A 9 11.96 -10.07 -3.51
CA LEU A 9 11.80 -8.67 -3.11
C LEU A 9 13.05 -8.15 -2.38
N ARG A 10 13.62 -8.93 -1.46
CA ARG A 10 14.86 -8.54 -0.76
C ARG A 10 16.00 -8.35 -1.75
N LYS A 11 16.21 -9.31 -2.66
CA LYS A 11 17.25 -9.24 -3.69
C LYS A 11 17.06 -8.01 -4.59
N PHE A 12 15.82 -7.69 -4.94
CA PHE A 12 15.48 -6.53 -5.75
C PHE A 12 15.78 -5.20 -5.04
N ILE A 13 15.43 -5.08 -3.75
CA ILE A 13 15.77 -3.91 -2.94
C ILE A 13 17.29 -3.78 -2.79
N ASP A 14 18.00 -4.87 -2.51
CA ASP A 14 19.46 -4.87 -2.38
C ASP A 14 20.16 -4.50 -3.69
N GLU A 15 19.58 -4.85 -4.84
CA GLU A 15 20.07 -4.40 -6.15
C GLU A 15 19.84 -2.90 -6.34
N LEU A 16 18.62 -2.41 -6.10
CA LEU A 16 18.28 -1.00 -6.28
C LEU A 16 19.01 -0.06 -5.33
N SER A 17 19.28 -0.51 -4.11
CA SER A 17 19.98 0.26 -3.07
C SER A 17 21.44 0.57 -3.45
N LYS A 18 22.05 -0.24 -4.33
CA LYS A 18 23.41 0.00 -4.84
C LYS A 18 23.48 1.18 -5.80
N TYR A 19 22.38 1.48 -6.49
CA TYR A 19 22.35 2.58 -7.45
C TYR A 19 22.17 3.92 -6.73
N LYS A 20 23.11 4.83 -7.00
CA LYS A 20 23.08 6.20 -6.49
C LYS A 20 23.35 7.15 -7.64
N GLY A 21 22.35 7.95 -7.97
CA GLY A 21 22.46 9.01 -8.97
C GLY A 21 23.43 10.10 -8.51
N ARG A 22 24.15 10.67 -9.47
CA ARG A 22 25.03 11.82 -9.19
C ARG A 22 24.20 13.07 -8.91
N HIS A 23 23.10 13.19 -9.63
CA HIS A 23 22.10 14.23 -9.48
C HIS A 23 20.71 13.61 -9.20
N THR A 24 19.69 14.45 -9.15
CA THR A 24 18.29 14.02 -9.03
C THR A 24 17.81 13.46 -10.37
N GLU A 25 18.18 12.22 -10.65
CA GLU A 25 17.93 11.56 -11.94
C GLU A 25 17.32 10.16 -11.81
N LEU A 26 17.06 9.70 -10.58
CA LEU A 26 16.39 8.43 -10.31
C LEU A 26 14.92 8.67 -9.99
N VAL A 27 14.04 8.07 -10.79
CA VAL A 27 12.59 8.20 -10.68
C VAL A 27 12.03 6.94 -10.04
N SER A 28 11.25 7.12 -8.98
CA SER A 28 10.52 6.06 -8.27
C SER A 28 9.02 6.31 -8.39
N VAL A 29 8.28 5.31 -8.85
CA VAL A 29 6.82 5.36 -9.01
C VAL A 29 6.17 4.16 -8.34
N TYR A 30 5.22 4.45 -7.47
CA TYR A 30 4.37 3.45 -6.82
C TYR A 30 2.93 3.64 -7.26
N VAL A 31 2.36 2.59 -7.83
CA VAL A 31 0.98 2.53 -8.30
C VAL A 31 0.18 1.64 -7.35
N PRO A 32 -0.88 2.18 -6.71
CA PRO A 32 -1.70 1.38 -5.81
C PRO A 32 -2.54 0.34 -6.56
N ALA A 33 -2.92 -0.72 -5.83
CA ALA A 33 -3.79 -1.77 -6.34
C ALA A 33 -5.13 -1.22 -6.85
N GLY A 34 -5.52 -1.60 -8.06
CA GLY A 34 -6.78 -1.16 -8.68
C GLY A 34 -6.78 0.26 -9.25
N TYR A 35 -5.63 0.97 -9.22
CA TYR A 35 -5.52 2.28 -9.87
C TYR A 35 -5.28 2.14 -11.37
N ASP A 36 -5.76 3.10 -12.17
CA ASP A 36 -5.61 3.08 -13.63
C ASP A 36 -4.20 3.54 -14.04
N LEU A 37 -3.46 2.67 -14.75
CA LEU A 37 -2.15 2.97 -15.31
C LEU A 37 -2.16 4.16 -16.28
N ASN A 38 -3.25 4.36 -17.03
CA ASN A 38 -3.33 5.46 -18.00
C ASN A 38 -3.22 6.83 -17.31
N LYS A 39 -3.83 6.98 -16.13
CA LYS A 39 -3.72 8.21 -15.33
C LYS A 39 -2.29 8.46 -14.85
N ILE A 40 -1.55 7.39 -14.50
CA ILE A 40 -0.13 7.49 -14.15
C ILE A 40 0.69 7.88 -15.36
N ILE A 41 0.46 7.27 -16.52
CA ILE A 41 1.16 7.62 -17.77
C ILE A 41 0.93 9.08 -18.13
N SER A 42 -0.31 9.58 -18.07
CA SER A 42 -0.61 10.99 -18.33
C SER A 42 0.08 11.93 -17.33
N HIS A 43 0.15 11.55 -16.05
CA HIS A 43 0.89 12.32 -15.05
C HIS A 43 2.39 12.35 -15.38
N LEU A 44 2.99 11.21 -15.72
CA LEU A 44 4.41 11.15 -16.09
C LEU A 44 4.73 11.96 -17.36
N GLN A 45 3.81 12.06 -18.32
CA GLN A 45 3.95 12.93 -19.50
C GLN A 45 3.95 14.42 -19.12
N GLN A 46 3.12 14.83 -18.15
CA GLN A 46 3.14 16.19 -17.62
C GLN A 46 4.45 16.48 -16.90
N GLU A 47 4.94 15.53 -16.09
CA GLU A 47 6.23 15.64 -15.41
C GLU A 47 7.40 15.71 -16.39
N GLN A 48 7.35 14.93 -17.49
CA GLN A 48 8.34 15.00 -18.57
C GLN A 48 8.37 16.40 -19.21
N SER A 49 7.20 17.01 -19.38
CA SER A 49 7.10 18.38 -19.91
C SER A 49 7.69 19.40 -18.95
N THR A 50 7.41 19.27 -17.65
CA THR A 50 7.99 20.12 -16.61
C THR A 50 9.51 19.96 -16.51
N ALA A 51 10.02 18.72 -16.68
CA ALA A 51 11.45 18.42 -16.65
C ALA A 51 12.24 19.14 -17.77
N MET A 52 11.59 19.59 -18.85
CA MET A 52 12.25 20.40 -19.89
C MET A 52 12.79 21.73 -19.36
N ASN A 53 12.25 22.25 -18.26
CA ASN A 53 12.69 23.50 -17.64
C ASN A 53 13.90 23.33 -16.70
N ILE A 54 14.42 22.10 -16.53
CA ILE A 54 15.62 21.86 -15.72
C ILE A 54 16.81 22.59 -16.35
N LYS A 55 17.51 23.43 -15.55
CA LYS A 55 18.63 24.26 -16.01
C LYS A 55 19.83 23.45 -16.51
N SER A 56 20.21 22.40 -15.78
CA SER A 56 21.32 21.52 -16.16
C SER A 56 20.97 20.66 -17.37
N ALA A 57 21.71 20.81 -18.47
CA ALA A 57 21.46 20.08 -19.71
C ALA A 57 21.63 18.56 -19.56
N ALA A 58 22.65 18.12 -18.82
CA ALA A 58 22.92 16.70 -18.57
C ALA A 58 21.79 16.06 -17.75
N THR A 59 21.41 16.69 -16.64
CA THR A 59 20.33 16.21 -15.75
C THR A 59 18.98 16.23 -16.46
N ARG A 60 18.69 17.28 -17.24
CA ARG A 60 17.48 17.36 -18.07
C ARG A 60 17.39 16.18 -19.03
N LYS A 61 18.46 15.90 -19.77
CA LYS A 61 18.50 14.78 -20.73
C LYS A 61 18.29 13.43 -20.05
N ASN A 62 18.92 13.20 -18.89
CA ASN A 62 18.79 11.95 -18.14
C ASN A 62 17.37 11.76 -17.58
N VAL A 63 16.78 12.79 -16.98
CA VAL A 63 15.42 12.74 -16.42
C VAL A 63 14.38 12.52 -17.51
N ILE A 64 14.46 13.25 -18.63
CA ILE A 64 13.51 13.10 -19.74
C ILE A 64 13.56 11.68 -20.30
N ALA A 65 14.77 11.15 -20.52
CA ALA A 65 14.94 9.82 -21.08
C ALA A 65 14.55 8.71 -20.08
N ALA A 66 14.76 8.91 -18.78
CA ALA A 66 14.28 7.99 -17.73
C ALA A 66 12.74 7.95 -17.68
N LEU A 67 12.08 9.11 -17.77
CA LEU A 67 10.62 9.19 -17.83
C LEU A 67 10.06 8.57 -19.11
N GLU A 68 10.71 8.80 -20.25
CA GLU A 68 10.31 8.22 -21.54
C GLU A 68 10.36 6.69 -21.52
N ARG A 69 11.49 6.12 -21.07
CA ARG A 69 11.67 4.68 -20.89
C ARG A 69 10.64 4.10 -19.92
N MET A 70 10.33 4.81 -18.83
CA MET A 70 9.31 4.38 -17.87
C MET A 70 7.91 4.34 -18.48
N ILE A 71 7.54 5.37 -19.26
CA ILE A 71 6.24 5.44 -19.95
C ILE A 71 6.12 4.28 -20.95
N GLN A 72 7.17 4.00 -21.72
CA GLN A 72 7.20 2.86 -22.65
C GLN A 72 7.01 1.54 -21.89
N HIS A 73 7.69 1.35 -20.78
CA HIS A 73 7.57 0.16 -19.94
C HIS A 73 6.15 -0.01 -19.38
N LEU A 74 5.53 1.07 -18.87
CA LEU A 74 4.15 1.05 -18.36
C LEU A 74 3.12 0.71 -19.45
N LYS A 75 3.35 1.16 -20.69
CA LYS A 75 2.50 0.81 -21.83
C LYS A 75 2.58 -0.68 -22.18
N VAL A 76 3.75 -1.31 -22.04
CA VAL A 76 3.94 -2.75 -22.29
C VAL A 76 3.18 -3.59 -21.26
N ILE A 77 3.15 -3.17 -20.00
CA ILE A 77 2.39 -3.85 -18.94
C ILE A 77 0.88 -3.81 -19.22
N GLY A 78 0.37 -2.68 -19.72
CA GLY A 78 -1.03 -2.49 -20.12
C GLY A 78 -2.03 -2.38 -18.97
N ARG A 79 -2.03 -3.33 -18.01
CA ARG A 79 -2.95 -3.35 -16.87
C ARG A 79 -2.24 -3.45 -15.53
N THR A 80 -2.74 -2.72 -14.55
CA THR A 80 -2.23 -2.77 -13.17
C THR A 80 -2.39 -4.19 -12.59
N PRO A 81 -1.31 -4.79 -12.06
CA PRO A 81 -1.39 -6.05 -11.34
C PRO A 81 -2.29 -5.96 -10.10
N PRO A 82 -2.79 -7.11 -9.57
CA PRO A 82 -3.72 -7.12 -8.44
C PRO A 82 -3.15 -6.48 -7.17
N ASN A 83 -1.84 -6.57 -6.93
CA ASN A 83 -1.20 -5.97 -5.76
C ASN A 83 -0.67 -4.54 -6.00
N GLY A 84 -0.89 -3.99 -7.19
CA GLY A 84 -0.27 -2.73 -7.61
C GLY A 84 1.08 -2.96 -8.29
N LEU A 85 1.84 -1.88 -8.48
CA LEU A 85 3.08 -1.92 -9.25
C LEU A 85 4.09 -0.91 -8.70
N ALA A 86 5.32 -1.35 -8.46
CA ALA A 86 6.44 -0.46 -8.21
C ALA A 86 7.34 -0.42 -9.45
N VAL A 87 7.62 0.78 -9.95
CA VAL A 87 8.47 1.00 -11.13
C VAL A 87 9.56 2.00 -10.80
N PHE A 88 10.78 1.67 -11.20
CA PHE A 88 11.98 2.46 -10.99
C PHE A 88 12.65 2.69 -12.34
N SER A 89 13.11 3.91 -12.61
CA SER A 89 13.86 4.23 -13.81
C SER A 89 14.94 5.24 -13.51
N GLY A 90 16.10 5.09 -14.13
CA GLY A 90 17.19 6.03 -13.96
C GLY A 90 18.40 5.68 -14.79
N ASN A 91 19.30 6.65 -14.91
CA ASN A 91 20.61 6.42 -15.51
C ASN A 91 21.54 5.77 -14.48
N VAL A 92 22.10 4.60 -14.81
CA VAL A 92 23.04 3.85 -13.97
C VAL A 92 24.44 3.77 -14.56
N ALA A 93 24.73 4.55 -15.60
CA ALA A 93 26.06 4.64 -16.16
C ALA A 93 27.09 5.12 -15.11
N GLU A 94 28.20 4.38 -14.97
CA GLU A 94 29.31 4.76 -14.10
C GLU A 94 30.16 5.89 -14.68
N ARG A 95 30.15 6.04 -16.01
CA ARG A 95 30.95 7.03 -16.75
C ARG A 95 30.15 8.28 -17.08
N GLU A 96 30.79 9.43 -16.93
CA GLU A 96 30.17 10.72 -17.24
C GLU A 96 30.01 10.89 -18.75
N GLY A 97 28.79 11.18 -19.21
CA GLY A 97 28.46 11.35 -20.62
C GLY A 97 27.91 10.09 -21.31
N GLU A 98 28.03 8.93 -20.68
CA GLU A 98 27.37 7.71 -21.14
C GLU A 98 25.95 7.62 -20.54
N GLN A 99 24.99 7.12 -21.33
CA GLN A 99 23.60 6.99 -20.92
C GLN A 99 23.23 5.51 -20.93
N ASP A 100 23.17 4.90 -19.74
CA ASP A 100 22.66 3.55 -19.53
C ASP A 100 21.39 3.64 -18.68
N ILE A 101 20.26 3.87 -19.35
CA ILE A 101 18.97 4.03 -18.69
C ILE A 101 18.29 2.68 -18.58
N LYS A 102 18.11 2.25 -17.34
CA LYS A 102 17.44 1.00 -17.00
C LYS A 102 16.12 1.29 -16.32
N VAL A 103 15.19 0.36 -16.54
CA VAL A 103 13.87 0.36 -15.92
C VAL A 103 13.72 -0.97 -15.22
N TRP A 104 13.25 -0.91 -13.98
CA TRP A 104 12.90 -2.08 -13.20
C TRP A 104 11.44 -1.97 -12.78
N SER A 105 10.75 -3.09 -12.75
CA SER A 105 9.40 -3.18 -12.23
C SER A 105 9.26 -4.42 -11.37
N ILE A 106 8.53 -4.31 -10.28
CA ILE A 106 8.18 -5.44 -9.43
C ILE A 106 6.73 -5.33 -9.01
N GLU A 107 6.03 -6.47 -9.03
CA GLU A 107 4.75 -6.59 -8.35
C GLU A 107 5.02 -6.90 -6.87
N PRO A 108 4.57 -6.04 -5.94
CA PRO A 108 4.76 -6.29 -4.52
C PRO A 108 3.92 -7.50 -4.06
N PRO A 109 4.38 -8.24 -3.03
CA PRO A 109 3.65 -9.39 -2.48
C PRO A 109 2.38 -8.99 -1.72
N GLU A 110 2.29 -7.73 -1.29
CA GLU A 110 1.13 -7.17 -0.60
C GLU A 110 0.58 -5.97 -1.38
N PRO A 111 -0.75 -5.73 -1.36
CA PRO A 111 -1.37 -4.67 -2.14
C PRO A 111 -0.93 -3.28 -1.67
N LEU A 112 -0.37 -2.49 -2.60
CA LEU A 112 -0.02 -1.10 -2.36
C LEU A 112 -1.27 -0.22 -2.23
N LYS A 113 -1.31 0.59 -1.17
CA LYS A 113 -2.37 1.60 -0.96
C LYS A 113 -1.93 3.02 -1.30
N ILE A 114 -0.62 3.25 -1.37
CA ILE A 114 -0.03 4.57 -1.56
C ILE A 114 0.32 4.79 -3.02
N ARG A 115 0.15 6.03 -3.47
CA ARG A 115 0.66 6.52 -4.76
C ARG A 115 1.83 7.45 -4.48
N ILE A 116 3.00 7.14 -5.03
CA ILE A 116 4.19 7.97 -4.90
C ILE A 116 4.76 8.20 -6.30
N TYR A 117 5.11 9.43 -6.60
CA TYR A 117 5.99 9.81 -7.69
C TYR A 117 7.09 10.70 -7.10
N ARG A 118 8.34 10.33 -7.29
CA ARG A 118 9.47 11.15 -6.82
C ARG A 118 10.71 10.93 -7.66
N CYS A 119 11.39 12.03 -7.96
CA CYS A 119 12.71 12.05 -8.56
C CYS A 119 13.72 12.46 -7.48
N ASP A 120 14.74 11.63 -7.23
CA ASP A 120 15.76 11.89 -6.22
C ASP A 120 17.12 11.32 -6.66
N LYS A 121 18.15 11.45 -5.82
CA LYS A 121 19.48 10.85 -6.03
C LYS A 121 19.52 9.35 -5.72
N ARG A 122 18.50 8.84 -5.02
CA ARG A 122 18.36 7.43 -4.64
C ARG A 122 16.96 6.97 -4.95
N PHE A 123 16.79 5.69 -5.24
CA PHE A 123 15.46 5.13 -5.34
C PHE A 123 14.78 5.12 -3.95
N ILE A 124 13.48 5.38 -3.94
CA ILE A 124 12.68 5.31 -2.72
C ILE A 124 12.30 3.86 -2.52
N LEU A 125 12.93 3.19 -1.57
CA LEU A 125 12.71 1.77 -1.28
C LEU A 125 11.93 1.55 0.02
N GLU A 126 11.72 2.61 0.81
CA GLU A 126 11.07 2.58 2.12
C GLU A 126 9.73 1.81 2.10
N PRO A 127 8.81 2.02 1.11
CA PRO A 127 7.55 1.28 1.07
C PRO A 127 7.72 -0.23 0.87
N LEU A 128 8.78 -0.68 0.18
CA LEU A 128 9.06 -2.10 -0.05
C LEU A 128 9.82 -2.71 1.14
N GLU A 129 10.69 -1.95 1.78
CA GLU A 129 11.38 -2.36 3.01
C GLU A 129 10.39 -2.60 4.14
N ASP A 130 9.41 -1.71 4.31
CA ASP A 130 8.30 -1.84 5.26
C ASP A 130 7.46 -3.13 5.05
N MET A 131 7.48 -3.73 3.86
CA MET A 131 6.80 -5.00 3.57
C MET A 131 7.64 -6.22 3.95
N LEU A 132 8.97 -6.08 3.97
CA LEU A 132 9.87 -7.14 4.41
C LEU A 132 9.97 -7.23 5.93
N GLU A 133 9.74 -6.12 6.63
CA GLU A 133 9.67 -6.12 8.09
C GLU A 133 8.61 -7.08 8.61
N VAL A 134 9.02 -7.93 9.55
CA VAL A 134 8.12 -8.88 10.21
C VAL A 134 7.22 -8.09 11.15
N LYS A 135 6.02 -7.79 10.67
CA LYS A 135 4.98 -7.18 11.50
C LYS A 135 4.40 -8.22 12.44
N GLU A 136 4.50 -7.95 13.73
CA GLU A 136 3.74 -8.68 14.74
C GLU A 136 2.24 -8.60 14.42
N THR A 137 1.56 -9.72 14.59
CA THR A 137 0.12 -9.82 14.33
C THR A 137 -0.60 -9.89 15.67
N TYR A 138 -1.47 -8.92 15.93
CA TYR A 138 -2.25 -8.84 17.16
C TYR A 138 -3.70 -9.24 16.90
N GLY A 139 -4.31 -9.96 17.83
CA GLY A 139 -5.75 -10.22 17.83
C GLY A 139 -6.49 -9.07 18.50
N LEU A 140 -7.45 -8.47 17.79
CA LEU A 140 -8.37 -7.49 18.34
C LEU A 140 -9.73 -8.14 18.56
N ILE A 141 -10.21 -8.10 19.80
CA ILE A 141 -11.55 -8.55 20.16
C ILE A 141 -12.27 -7.36 20.75
N VAL A 142 -13.32 -6.91 20.08
CA VAL A 142 -14.21 -5.84 20.54
C VAL A 142 -15.54 -6.49 20.88
N MET A 143 -16.00 -6.35 22.11
CA MET A 143 -17.25 -6.93 22.58
C MET A 143 -18.11 -5.84 23.23
N ASP A 144 -19.33 -5.71 22.74
CA ASP A 144 -20.41 -4.91 23.31
C ASP A 144 -21.61 -5.84 23.62
N ARG A 145 -22.61 -5.35 24.34
CA ARG A 145 -23.83 -6.10 24.68
C ARG A 145 -24.56 -6.57 23.42
N ARG A 146 -24.50 -5.81 22.33
CA ARG A 146 -25.21 -6.06 21.07
C ARG A 146 -24.33 -6.66 19.99
N ASP A 147 -23.05 -6.32 19.90
CA ASP A 147 -22.18 -6.76 18.82
C ASP A 147 -20.83 -7.23 19.38
N ALA A 148 -20.25 -8.24 18.74
CA ALA A 148 -18.89 -8.67 18.95
C ALA A 148 -18.16 -8.72 17.61
N HIS A 149 -16.93 -8.24 17.59
CA HIS A 149 -16.07 -8.19 16.43
C HIS A 149 -14.71 -8.79 16.77
N ILE A 150 -14.26 -9.71 15.94
CA ILE A 150 -12.93 -10.29 15.98
C ILE A 150 -12.20 -9.81 14.72
N ALA A 151 -11.03 -9.20 14.90
CA ALA A 151 -10.17 -8.74 13.82
C ALA A 151 -8.70 -9.07 14.12
N LEU A 152 -7.89 -9.17 13.08
CA LEU A 152 -6.43 -9.23 13.19
C LEU A 152 -5.85 -7.88 12.82
N LEU A 153 -4.98 -7.35 13.68
CA LEU A 153 -4.14 -6.20 13.39
C LEU A 153 -2.80 -6.71 12.89
N LYS A 154 -2.54 -6.53 11.58
CA LYS A 154 -1.25 -6.83 10.95
C LYS A 154 -0.53 -5.52 10.64
N GLY A 155 0.40 -5.12 11.50
CA GLY A 155 1.02 -3.79 11.43
C GLY A 155 0.00 -2.67 11.57
N LYS A 156 -0.20 -1.86 10.51
CA LYS A 156 -1.20 -0.76 10.48
C LYS A 156 -2.56 -1.16 9.88
N ALA A 157 -2.69 -2.39 9.38
CA ALA A 157 -3.91 -2.85 8.71
C ALA A 157 -4.76 -3.71 9.66
N ILE A 158 -6.05 -3.38 9.77
CA ILE A 158 -7.04 -4.19 10.49
C ILE A 158 -7.76 -5.08 9.46
N ILE A 159 -7.70 -6.39 9.68
CA ILE A 159 -8.35 -7.41 8.87
C ILE A 159 -9.51 -7.98 9.70
N PRO A 160 -10.77 -7.60 9.42
CA PRO A 160 -11.92 -8.15 10.13
C PRO A 160 -12.06 -9.63 9.80
N LEU A 161 -12.24 -10.48 10.83
CA LEU A 161 -12.46 -11.91 10.68
C LEU A 161 -13.94 -12.26 10.85
N VAL A 162 -14.49 -11.95 12.02
CA VAL A 162 -15.85 -12.36 12.40
C VAL A 162 -16.58 -11.17 13.00
N LYS A 163 -17.81 -10.97 12.54
CA LYS A 163 -18.79 -10.11 13.19
C LYS A 163 -19.93 -10.99 13.69
N THR A 164 -20.26 -10.87 14.97
CA THR A 164 -21.37 -11.56 15.62
C THR A 164 -22.27 -10.52 16.28
N HIS A 165 -23.57 -10.71 16.23
CA HIS A 165 -24.53 -9.86 16.97
C HIS A 165 -25.19 -10.72 18.06
N SER A 166 -25.48 -10.09 19.19
CA SER A 166 -26.13 -10.63 20.36
C SER A 166 -27.61 -10.28 20.30
N GLU A 167 -28.47 -11.29 20.44
CA GLU A 167 -29.93 -11.13 20.48
C GLU A 167 -30.45 -10.90 21.91
N VAL A 168 -29.54 -10.65 22.87
CA VAL A 168 -29.91 -10.46 24.26
C VAL A 168 -30.69 -9.14 24.42
N PRO A 169 -31.93 -9.18 24.94
CA PRO A 169 -32.71 -7.97 25.16
C PRO A 169 -32.02 -7.04 26.18
N GLY A 170 -32.11 -5.74 25.93
CA GLY A 170 -31.55 -4.73 26.84
C GLY A 170 -32.23 -4.74 28.20
N LYS A 171 -31.59 -4.12 29.21
CA LYS A 171 -32.23 -3.92 30.52
C LYS A 171 -33.49 -3.05 30.33
N PHE A 172 -34.65 -3.63 30.62
CA PHE A 172 -35.90 -2.87 30.72
C PHE A 172 -35.91 -2.11 32.06
N LYS A 173 -36.33 -0.84 32.03
CA LYS A 173 -36.58 -0.06 33.25
C LYS A 173 -37.96 -0.46 33.75
N ALA A 174 -38.00 -1.44 34.65
CA ALA A 174 -39.14 -1.99 35.39
C ALA A 174 -40.53 -1.53 34.89
N GLY A 175 -41.17 -2.39 34.08
CA GLY A 175 -42.60 -2.34 33.81
C GLY A 175 -43.17 -3.74 33.96
N GLY A 176 -43.71 -4.04 35.15
CA GLY A 176 -44.68 -5.11 35.43
C GLY A 176 -44.53 -6.46 34.69
N GLN A 177 -43.35 -7.09 34.73
CA GLN A 177 -43.19 -8.48 34.26
C GLN A 177 -42.93 -9.36 35.48
N CYS A 178 -44.00 -9.68 36.21
CA CYS A 178 -43.98 -10.73 37.21
C CYS A 178 -43.74 -12.08 36.52
N LEU A 179 -42.48 -12.53 36.43
CA LEU A 179 -42.17 -13.95 36.26
C LEU A 179 -40.69 -14.25 36.55
N ALA A 180 -40.27 -14.14 37.81
CA ALA A 180 -39.20 -15.02 38.28
C ALA A 180 -39.84 -16.39 38.59
N PRO A 181 -39.21 -17.54 38.23
CA PRO A 181 -39.78 -18.87 38.48
C PRO A 181 -40.14 -19.12 39.95
N ASP A 182 -39.48 -18.42 40.88
CA ASP A 182 -39.63 -18.59 42.33
C ASP A 182 -40.45 -17.47 43.01
N THR A 183 -41.24 -16.69 42.26
CA THR A 183 -42.03 -15.61 42.88
C THR A 183 -43.35 -16.12 43.47
N LEU A 184 -43.40 -16.20 44.80
CA LEU A 184 -44.55 -16.55 45.65
C LEU A 184 -45.56 -15.40 45.85
N VAL A 185 -45.68 -14.46 44.92
CA VAL A 185 -46.52 -13.26 45.11
C VAL A 185 -47.71 -13.26 44.14
N GLN A 186 -48.80 -13.87 44.58
CA GLN A 186 -50.14 -13.51 44.11
C GLN A 186 -50.55 -12.21 44.82
N LEU A 187 -50.56 -11.09 44.10
CA LEU A 187 -51.21 -9.87 44.58
C LEU A 187 -52.73 -10.10 44.54
N SER A 188 -53.41 -9.84 45.66
CA SER A 188 -54.85 -10.06 45.84
C SER A 188 -55.74 -9.02 45.14
N ASP A 189 -55.16 -7.99 44.55
CA ASP A 189 -55.85 -6.77 44.12
C ASP A 189 -55.67 -6.40 42.63
N GLY A 190 -54.94 -7.22 41.85
CA GLY A 190 -55.05 -7.24 40.38
C GLY A 190 -55.02 -5.87 39.69
N ARG A 191 -54.16 -4.94 40.14
CA ARG A 191 -53.87 -3.66 39.50
C ARG A 191 -52.38 -3.41 39.44
#